data_AF-A0A1C4DL99-F1
#
_entry.id   AF-A0A1C4DL99-F1
#
_cell.length_a   1.000
_cell.length_b   1.000
_cell.length_c   1.000
_cell.angle_alpha   90.00
_cell.angle_beta   90.00
_cell.angle_gamma   90.00
#
_symmetry.space_group_name_H-M   'P 1'
#
loop_
_entity.id
_entity.type
_entity.pdbx_description
1 polymer ?
#
loop_
_entity_poly.entity_id
_entity_poly.type
_entity_poly.pdbx_seq_one_letter_code
_entity_poly.pdbx_strand_id
1 'polypeptide(L)'
;PLAWIDPLGLSDECPGIGTNNEKIGGTGTVWDDIKSTQPNYPGSVIPKSFEMVLPNGKKVWVHGNATEHMAEYAQHKAVNYTPDAVRLASQQQLRSLQEALNSATKNGIEYNKLITIGGWELKIMQSRKVGELPALIHALPIE
;
A
#
# COMPACT_ATOMS: atom_id res chain seq x y z
N PRO A 1 -1.79 -36.39 1.53
CA PRO A 1 -1.57 -35.15 0.75
C PRO A 1 -2.45 -35.15 -0.51
N LEU A 2 -3.57 -34.41 -0.48
CA LEU A 2 -4.47 -34.27 -1.61
C LEU A 2 -4.19 -32.91 -2.26
N ALA A 3 -3.64 -32.95 -3.47
CA ALA A 3 -3.50 -31.79 -4.33
C ALA A 3 -4.89 -31.39 -4.83
N TRP A 4 -5.27 -30.13 -4.62
CA TRP A 4 -6.45 -29.54 -5.24
C TRP A 4 -6.15 -29.27 -6.71
N ILE A 5 -6.94 -29.87 -7.61
CA ILE A 5 -6.91 -29.60 -9.05
C ILE A 5 -7.91 -28.46 -9.31
N ASP A 6 -7.46 -27.38 -9.95
CA ASP A 6 -8.31 -26.27 -10.39
C ASP A 6 -9.24 -26.74 -11.54
N PRO A 7 -10.58 -26.63 -11.40
CA PRO A 7 -11.53 -27.09 -12.41
C PRO A 7 -11.72 -26.13 -13.60
N LEU A 8 -10.99 -25.01 -13.68
CA LEU A 8 -11.23 -23.98 -14.71
C LEU A 8 -10.28 -24.00 -15.92
N GLY A 9 -9.27 -24.87 -15.96
CA GLY A 9 -8.50 -25.13 -17.19
C GLY A 9 -7.89 -23.89 -17.87
N LEU A 10 -7.52 -22.86 -17.10
CA LEU A 10 -6.73 -21.73 -17.58
C LEU A 10 -5.25 -22.10 -17.39
N SER A 11 -4.65 -22.63 -18.46
CA SER A 11 -3.21 -22.89 -18.54
C SER A 11 -2.40 -21.60 -18.33
N ASP A 12 -1.34 -21.72 -17.53
CA ASP A 12 -0.33 -20.74 -17.12
C ASP A 12 0.49 -20.05 -18.23
N GLU A 13 -0.07 -19.77 -19.41
CA GLU A 13 0.72 -19.21 -20.52
C GLU A 13 0.01 -18.06 -21.24
N CYS A 14 0.11 -16.86 -20.67
CA CYS A 14 0.13 -15.65 -21.49
C CYS A 14 1.60 -15.39 -21.92
N PRO A 15 1.92 -15.29 -23.22
CA PRO A 15 3.28 -15.01 -23.67
C PRO A 15 3.60 -13.54 -23.37
N GLY A 16 4.31 -13.31 -22.27
CA GLY A 16 4.76 -12.00 -21.85
C GLY A 16 5.78 -11.41 -22.83
N ILE A 17 5.46 -10.26 -23.42
CA ILE A 17 6.47 -9.33 -23.93
C ILE A 17 7.18 -8.76 -22.70
N GLY A 18 8.29 -9.40 -22.30
CA GLY A 18 9.09 -9.00 -21.17
C GLY A 18 9.70 -7.61 -21.38
N THR A 19 9.27 -6.66 -20.57
CA THR A 19 10.01 -5.42 -20.34
C THR A 19 10.04 -5.13 -18.83
N ASN A 20 11.25 -5.25 -18.26
CA ASN A 20 11.74 -4.62 -17.03
C ASN A 20 11.19 -5.11 -15.67
N ASN A 21 12.03 -5.86 -14.94
CA ASN A 21 12.02 -6.01 -13.48
C ASN A 21 10.72 -6.51 -12.81
N GLU A 22 9.99 -7.44 -13.42
CA GLU A 22 8.91 -8.13 -12.71
C GLU A 22 9.48 -9.08 -11.65
N LYS A 23 9.03 -8.88 -10.40
CA LYS A 23 9.31 -9.73 -9.25
C LYS A 23 8.60 -11.07 -9.53
N ILE A 24 9.33 -12.08 -10.02
CA ILE A 24 8.77 -13.39 -10.37
C ILE A 24 8.04 -13.96 -9.13
N GLY A 25 6.71 -14.09 -9.22
CA GLY A 25 5.84 -14.53 -8.12
C GLY A 25 4.99 -13.45 -7.43
N GLY A 26 5.07 -12.19 -7.88
CA GLY A 26 4.17 -11.12 -7.43
C GLY A 26 2.78 -11.20 -8.06
N THR A 27 1.78 -10.61 -7.38
CA THR A 27 0.39 -10.48 -7.88
C THR A 27 0.20 -9.32 -8.87
N GLY A 28 1.19 -8.46 -9.03
CA GLY A 28 1.10 -7.20 -9.80
C GLY A 28 0.33 -6.11 -9.05
N THR A 29 0.06 -6.29 -7.76
CA THR A 29 -0.74 -5.35 -6.95
C THR A 29 0.14 -4.60 -5.94
N VAL A 30 -0.41 -3.52 -5.35
CA VAL A 30 0.29 -2.77 -4.29
C VAL A 30 0.66 -3.64 -3.08
N TRP A 31 -0.03 -4.77 -2.89
CA TRP A 31 0.25 -5.70 -1.80
C TRP A 31 1.63 -6.37 -1.93
N ASP A 32 2.19 -6.45 -3.14
CA ASP A 32 3.54 -6.99 -3.36
C ASP A 32 4.66 -6.09 -2.78
N ASP A 33 4.31 -4.83 -2.54
CA ASP A 33 5.19 -3.78 -1.99
C ASP A 33 4.93 -3.51 -0.51
N ILE A 34 3.95 -4.18 0.09
CA ILE A 34 3.54 -4.01 1.48
C ILE A 34 3.99 -5.21 2.31
N LYS A 35 4.72 -4.92 3.40
CA LYS A 35 5.02 -5.90 4.44
C LYS A 35 4.35 -5.48 5.74
N SER A 36 3.28 -6.18 6.12
CA SER A 36 2.56 -5.94 7.36
C SER A 36 3.49 -6.02 8.58
N THR A 37 3.38 -5.05 9.47
CA THR A 37 4.09 -5.02 10.76
C THR A 37 3.15 -5.10 11.96
N GLN A 38 1.85 -4.86 11.73
CA GLN A 38 0.76 -5.07 12.68
C GLN A 38 -0.43 -5.74 11.99
N PRO A 39 -1.37 -6.34 12.76
CA PRO A 39 -2.59 -6.94 12.20
C PRO A 39 -3.46 -5.93 11.46
N ASN A 40 -4.41 -6.45 10.67
CA ASN A 40 -5.42 -5.63 10.01
C ASN A 40 -6.40 -5.00 11.00
N TYR A 41 -7.02 -3.90 10.59
CA TYR A 41 -8.19 -3.39 11.28
C TYR A 41 -9.35 -4.39 11.18
N PRO A 42 -10.21 -4.52 12.21
CA PRO A 42 -11.39 -5.37 12.14
C PRO A 42 -12.24 -5.03 10.90
N GLY A 43 -12.55 -6.05 10.09
CA GLY A 43 -13.35 -5.88 8.87
C GLY A 43 -12.63 -5.19 7.70
N SER A 44 -11.32 -4.97 7.77
CA SER A 44 -10.53 -4.36 6.70
C SER A 44 -9.42 -5.28 6.21
N VAL A 45 -9.05 -5.12 4.94
CA VAL A 45 -7.84 -5.75 4.35
C VAL A 45 -6.57 -4.95 4.64
N ILE A 46 -6.68 -3.75 5.22
CA ILE A 46 -5.57 -2.83 5.46
C ILE A 46 -4.91 -3.15 6.81
N PRO A 47 -3.59 -3.43 6.85
CA PRO A 47 -2.81 -3.56 8.09
C PRO A 47 -2.77 -2.23 8.85
N LYS A 48 -2.78 -2.29 10.19
CA LYS A 48 -2.59 -1.08 11.03
C LYS A 48 -1.28 -0.36 10.72
N SER A 49 -0.19 -1.10 10.59
CA SER A 49 1.09 -0.54 10.16
C SER A 49 1.82 -1.50 9.25
N PHE A 50 2.64 -0.97 8.36
CA PHE A 50 3.39 -1.77 7.39
C PHE A 50 4.61 -1.03 6.86
N GLU A 51 5.59 -1.77 6.37
CA GLU A 51 6.62 -1.22 5.49
C GLU A 51 6.09 -1.19 4.06
N MET A 52 6.32 -0.09 3.35
CA MET A 52 5.96 0.07 1.94
C MET A 52 7.22 0.35 1.12
N VAL A 53 7.43 -0.45 0.08
CA VAL A 53 8.43 -0.19 -0.97
C VAL A 53 7.83 0.80 -1.96
N LEU A 54 8.61 1.80 -2.35
CA LEU A 54 8.23 2.79 -3.34
C LEU A 54 8.84 2.45 -4.70
N PRO A 55 8.23 2.85 -5.83
CA PRO A 55 8.79 2.66 -7.17
C PRO A 55 10.22 3.18 -7.36
N ASN A 56 10.61 4.23 -6.64
CA ASN A 56 11.98 4.75 -6.62
C ASN A 56 12.98 3.93 -5.78
N GLY A 57 12.58 2.75 -5.28
CA GLY A 57 13.38 1.84 -4.47
C GLY A 57 13.50 2.22 -2.99
N LYS A 58 12.97 3.38 -2.57
CA LYS A 58 12.96 3.79 -1.16
C LYS A 58 11.91 2.99 -0.39
N LYS A 59 12.06 2.99 0.93
CA LYS A 59 11.12 2.36 1.85
C LYS A 59 10.65 3.37 2.89
N VAL A 60 9.36 3.29 3.21
CA VAL A 60 8.72 4.09 4.25
C VAL A 60 7.96 3.14 5.16
N TRP A 61 8.01 3.38 6.46
CA TRP A 61 7.13 2.69 7.39
C TRP A 61 5.87 3.52 7.61
N VAL A 62 4.71 2.92 7.36
CA VAL A 62 3.41 3.56 7.49
C VAL A 62 2.83 3.24 8.86
N HIS A 63 2.65 4.28 9.68
CA HIS A 63 2.16 4.18 11.05
C HIS A 63 0.63 4.04 11.10
N GLY A 64 0.09 3.46 12.18
CA GLY A 64 -1.35 3.34 12.48
C GLY A 64 -2.16 4.60 12.20
N ASN A 65 -1.72 5.74 12.75
CA ASN A 65 -2.36 7.04 12.54
C ASN A 65 -2.46 7.47 11.06
N ALA A 66 -1.58 6.99 10.18
CA ALA A 66 -1.67 7.29 8.75
C ALA A 66 -2.64 6.35 8.01
N THR A 67 -2.84 5.13 8.52
CA THR A 67 -3.74 4.13 7.91
C THR A 67 -5.16 4.19 8.45
N GLU A 68 -5.40 4.85 9.57
CA GLU A 68 -6.70 4.94 10.25
C GLU A 68 -7.79 5.46 9.30
N HIS A 69 -7.58 6.60 8.65
CA HIS A 69 -8.55 7.16 7.69
C HIS A 69 -8.81 6.25 6.49
N MET A 70 -7.81 5.48 6.05
CA MET A 70 -7.98 4.51 4.97
C MET A 70 -8.84 3.32 5.43
N ALA A 71 -8.62 2.86 6.67
CA ALA A 71 -9.41 1.78 7.26
C ALA A 71 -10.87 2.21 7.48
N GLU A 72 -11.10 3.43 7.97
CA GLU A 72 -12.43 4.03 8.10
C GLU A 72 -13.14 4.11 6.75
N TYR A 73 -12.44 4.56 5.70
CA TYR A 73 -12.99 4.60 4.35
C TYR A 73 -13.40 3.20 3.86
N ALA A 74 -12.53 2.19 4.03
CA ALA A 74 -12.83 0.82 3.66
C ALA A 74 -14.04 0.26 4.43
N GLN A 75 -14.12 0.53 5.74
CA GLN A 75 -15.26 0.12 6.58
C GLN A 75 -16.55 0.82 6.18
N HIS A 76 -16.50 2.12 5.87
CA HIS A 76 -17.64 2.87 5.37
C HIS A 76 -18.15 2.29 4.04
N LYS A 77 -17.25 1.95 3.11
CA LYS A 77 -17.62 1.25 1.87
C LYS A 77 -18.21 -0.14 2.15
N ALA A 78 -17.71 -0.87 3.15
CA ALA A 78 -18.24 -2.19 3.48
C ALA A 78 -19.72 -2.19 3.91
N VAL A 79 -20.29 -1.03 4.27
CA VAL A 79 -21.73 -0.90 4.57
C VAL A 79 -22.61 -1.14 3.33
N ASN A 80 -22.19 -0.64 2.16
CA ASN A 80 -23.03 -0.58 0.96
C ASN A 80 -22.46 -1.35 -0.25
N TYR A 81 -21.23 -1.85 -0.17
CA TYR A 81 -20.52 -2.47 -1.28
C TYR A 81 -20.14 -3.92 -0.95
N THR A 82 -19.96 -4.72 -2.01
CA THR A 82 -19.50 -6.12 -1.86
C THR A 82 -18.08 -6.18 -1.31
N PRO A 83 -17.68 -7.29 -0.65
CA PRO A 83 -16.31 -7.45 -0.16
C PRO A 83 -15.23 -7.24 -1.25
N ASP A 84 -15.48 -7.69 -2.48
CA ASP A 84 -14.55 -7.50 -3.60
C ASP A 84 -14.43 -6.04 -4.02
N ALA A 85 -15.54 -5.29 -4.04
CA ALA A 85 -15.51 -3.86 -4.34
C ALA A 85 -14.75 -3.07 -3.25
N VAL A 86 -14.91 -3.44 -1.97
CA VAL A 86 -14.15 -2.85 -0.86
C VAL A 86 -12.66 -3.16 -0.98
N ARG A 87 -12.32 -4.40 -1.33
CA ARG A 87 -10.93 -4.83 -1.53
C ARG A 87 -10.26 -4.08 -2.67
N LEU A 88 -10.96 -3.91 -3.79
CA LEU A 88 -10.48 -3.13 -4.93
C LEU A 88 -10.30 -1.65 -4.58
N ALA A 89 -11.26 -1.05 -3.88
CA ALA A 89 -11.17 0.34 -3.43
C ALA A 89 -9.97 0.55 -2.49
N SER A 90 -9.76 -0.39 -1.55
CA SER A 90 -8.62 -0.37 -0.62
C SER A 90 -7.29 -0.47 -1.37
N GLN A 91 -7.20 -1.37 -2.36
CA GLN A 91 -6.02 -1.51 -3.21
C GLN A 91 -5.72 -0.22 -4.00
N GLN A 92 -6.75 0.41 -4.58
CA GLN A 92 -6.58 1.66 -5.31
C GLN A 92 -6.12 2.81 -4.41
N GLN A 93 -6.68 2.91 -3.19
CA GLN A 93 -6.30 3.92 -2.23
C GLN A 93 -4.83 3.76 -1.78
N LEU A 94 -4.39 2.52 -1.50
CA LEU A 94 -3.00 2.22 -1.18
C LEU A 94 -2.05 2.50 -2.34
N ARG A 95 -2.46 2.21 -3.58
CA ARG A 95 -1.67 2.52 -4.77
C ARG A 95 -1.51 4.04 -4.95
N SER A 96 -2.59 4.79 -4.80
CA SER A 96 -2.55 6.26 -4.83
C SER A 96 -1.61 6.82 -3.75
N LEU A 97 -1.66 6.30 -2.52
CA LEU A 97 -0.74 6.67 -1.45
C LEU A 97 0.72 6.37 -1.82
N GLN A 98 1.00 5.19 -2.39
CA GLN A 98 2.34 4.79 -2.81
C GLN A 98 2.91 5.76 -3.86
N GLU A 99 2.09 6.19 -4.82
CA GLU A 99 2.49 7.16 -5.86
C GLU A 99 2.73 8.56 -5.29
N ALA A 100 1.90 8.99 -4.33
CA ALA A 100 2.10 10.24 -3.61
C ALA A 100 3.42 10.23 -2.81
N LEU A 101 3.70 9.15 -2.09
CA LEU A 101 4.97 8.96 -1.37
C LEU A 101 6.17 8.87 -2.33
N ASN A 102 6.03 8.19 -3.45
CA ASN A 102 7.07 8.12 -4.47
C ASN A 102 7.45 9.51 -4.99
N SER A 103 6.43 10.34 -5.23
CA SER A 103 6.59 11.73 -5.65
C SER A 103 7.20 12.59 -4.55
N ALA A 104 6.70 12.48 -3.31
CA ALA A 104 7.19 13.20 -2.13
C ALA A 104 8.66 12.92 -1.82
N THR A 105 9.14 11.72 -2.16
CA THR A 105 10.48 11.27 -1.82
C THR A 105 11.48 11.39 -2.99
N LYS A 106 11.05 11.85 -4.18
CA LYS A 106 11.86 11.88 -5.40
C LYS A 106 13.15 12.70 -5.25
N ASN A 107 13.06 13.86 -4.61
CA ASN A 107 14.18 14.81 -4.46
C ASN A 107 14.77 14.85 -3.04
N GLY A 108 14.53 13.80 -2.25
CA GLY A 108 14.77 13.81 -0.81
C GLY A 108 13.47 13.78 -0.03
N ILE A 109 13.54 13.66 1.29
CA ILE A 109 12.36 13.62 2.16
C ILE A 109 12.28 14.91 2.95
N GLU A 110 11.17 15.64 2.82
CA GLU A 110 10.86 16.76 3.69
C GLU A 110 10.31 16.24 5.03
N TYR A 111 11.16 16.23 6.06
CA TYR A 111 10.78 15.73 7.38
C TYR A 111 10.01 16.75 8.20
N ASN A 112 9.11 16.23 9.05
CA ASN A 112 8.37 16.97 10.08
C ASN A 112 7.49 18.11 9.56
N LYS A 113 7.22 18.14 8.26
CA LYS A 113 6.40 19.15 7.58
C LYS A 113 5.19 18.48 6.93
N LEU A 114 4.05 19.16 6.98
CA LEU A 114 2.88 18.78 6.19
C LEU A 114 3.12 19.21 4.74
N ILE A 115 2.97 18.26 3.82
CA ILE A 115 3.09 18.48 2.40
C ILE A 115 1.84 17.97 1.70
N THR A 116 1.43 18.66 0.64
CA THR A 116 0.31 18.25 -0.20
C THR A 116 0.83 17.80 -1.55
N ILE A 117 0.63 16.53 -1.90
CA ILE A 117 1.12 15.96 -3.15
C ILE A 117 0.31 14.72 -3.56
N GLY A 118 0.03 14.59 -4.85
CA GLY A 118 -0.66 13.42 -5.39
C GLY A 118 -2.08 13.19 -4.84
N GLY A 119 -2.76 14.25 -4.38
CA GLY A 119 -4.09 14.15 -3.75
C GLY A 119 -4.04 13.77 -2.26
N TRP A 120 -2.89 13.88 -1.60
CA TRP A 120 -2.73 13.56 -0.19
C TRP A 120 -2.07 14.70 0.58
N GLU A 121 -2.51 14.91 1.81
CA GLU A 121 -1.76 15.60 2.86
C GLU A 121 -0.92 14.57 3.61
N LEU A 122 0.40 14.75 3.63
CA LEU A 122 1.36 13.79 4.18
C LEU A 122 2.26 14.47 5.21
N LYS A 123 2.63 13.73 6.26
CA LYS A 123 3.72 14.11 7.17
C LYS A 123 4.63 12.93 7.44
N ILE A 124 5.88 13.06 7.01
CA ILE A 124 6.91 12.04 7.22
C ILE A 124 7.82 12.50 8.36
N MET A 125 8.01 11.67 9.38
CA MET A 125 9.00 11.87 10.42
C MET A 125 10.31 11.17 10.06
N GLN A 126 11.41 11.80 10.43
CA GLN A 126 12.70 11.16 10.40
C GLN A 126 12.71 9.99 11.40
N SER A 127 13.39 8.92 11.03
CA SER A 127 13.67 7.82 11.94
C SER A 127 14.39 8.30 13.21
N ARG A 128 14.05 7.70 14.35
CA ARG A 128 14.65 8.02 15.66
C ARG A 128 15.91 7.20 15.94
N LYS A 129 16.11 6.07 15.26
CA LYS A 129 17.29 5.21 15.42
C LYS A 129 17.95 4.91 14.08
N VAL A 130 19.27 4.71 14.11
CA VAL A 130 20.02 4.27 12.92
C VAL A 130 19.48 2.91 12.46
N GLY A 131 19.18 2.78 11.18
CA GLY A 131 18.65 1.56 10.56
C GLY A 131 17.12 1.44 10.54
N GLU A 132 16.39 2.31 11.24
CA GLU A 132 14.92 2.40 11.15
C GLU A 132 14.49 3.22 9.92
N LEU A 133 13.34 2.88 9.35
CA LEU A 133 12.76 3.56 8.19
C LEU A 133 12.18 4.94 8.58
N PRO A 134 12.15 5.92 7.65
CA PRO A 134 11.33 7.11 7.85
C PRO A 134 9.86 6.72 8.02
N ALA A 135 9.15 7.41 8.90
CA ALA A 135 7.81 7.05 9.31
C ALA A 135 6.77 8.00 8.73
N LEU A 136 5.82 7.50 7.93
CA LEU A 136 4.62 8.24 7.59
C LEU A 136 3.66 8.20 8.76
N ILE A 137 3.43 9.36 9.39
CA ILE A 137 2.61 9.46 10.62
C ILE A 137 1.28 10.17 10.42
N HIS A 138 1.09 10.76 9.25
CA HIS A 138 -0.16 11.38 8.82
C HIS A 138 -0.29 11.16 7.32
N ALA A 139 -1.45 10.68 6.90
CA ALA A 139 -1.86 10.58 5.52
C ALA A 139 -3.37 10.80 5.44
N LEU A 140 -3.78 11.89 4.80
CA LEU A 140 -5.18 12.23 4.59
C LEU A 140 -5.42 12.47 3.09
N PRO A 141 -6.35 11.74 2.44
CA PRO A 141 -6.72 12.05 1.07
C PRO A 141 -7.43 13.41 1.04
N ILE A 142 -7.06 14.26 0.08
CA ILE A 142 -7.66 15.57 -0.15
C ILE A 142 -8.56 15.44 -1.37
N GLU A 143 -9.86 15.57 -1.15
CA GLU A 143 -10.88 15.67 -2.21
C GLU A 143 -11.03 17.11 -2.70
#